data_AF-A0A4R5IKX8-F1
#
_entry.id   AF-A0A4R5IKX8-F1
#
_cell.length_a   1.000
_cell.length_b   1.000
_cell.length_c   1.000
_cell.angle_alpha   90.00
_cell.angle_beta   90.00
_cell.angle_gamma   90.00
#
_symmetry.space_group_name_H-M   'P 1'
#
loop_
_entity.id
_entity.type
_entity.pdbx_description
1 polymer ?
#
loop_
_entity_poly.entity_id
_entity_poly.type
_entity_poly.pdbx_seq_one_letter_code
_entity_poly.pdbx_strand_id
1 'polypeptide(L)'
;MTDAENNNESTVICFAGPNGSGKSTAVMEAVEDYGLPPEAYINADDIAKTLEGEIADYRERNIRAAQIAEQRRLAALEAGTDFAFETVMSTPEKVALLTQAKAKGYEVALIFVSTKDPEINVGRVANRVALGGHAVEPDAVRERYWRAHGLLACAVEQADAALVHDNSATNAPHVLVARKLEGRVEFFSYEERDTSWATKALETPWRERVASRSHLLSVMVERAADRGEEPASEPRQAEAFNGADYMGLVLAHTDHHVLQVSAKGDYILHDRQLLATETIKDGAWQCLQYRYSKGKIDRTALLNVAAPEDKTGSRPKP
;
A
#
# COMPACT_ATOMS: atom_id res chain seq x y z
N MET A 1 -38.08 5.93 -17.06
CA MET A 1 -36.68 6.03 -17.52
C MET A 1 -35.99 6.90 -16.50
N THR A 2 -35.41 6.26 -15.50
CA THR A 2 -34.63 6.93 -14.46
C THR A 2 -33.19 6.93 -14.94
N ASP A 3 -32.67 8.13 -15.17
CA ASP A 3 -31.25 8.37 -15.35
C ASP A 3 -30.53 7.88 -14.09
N ALA A 4 -29.92 6.70 -14.18
CA ALA A 4 -28.90 6.30 -13.24
C ALA A 4 -27.67 7.12 -13.60
N GLU A 5 -27.38 8.15 -12.81
CA GLU A 5 -26.08 8.79 -12.77
C GLU A 5 -25.05 7.68 -12.48
N ASN A 6 -24.41 7.17 -13.54
CA ASN A 6 -23.23 6.32 -13.41
C ASN A 6 -22.13 7.19 -12.82
N ASN A 7 -22.09 7.28 -11.50
CA ASN A 7 -20.96 7.79 -10.75
C ASN A 7 -19.84 6.75 -10.86
N ASN A 8 -19.19 6.68 -12.03
CA ASN A 8 -18.15 5.70 -12.31
C ASN A 8 -16.88 6.15 -11.57
N GLU A 9 -16.73 5.73 -10.31
CA GLU A 9 -15.49 5.89 -9.55
C GLU A 9 -14.35 5.23 -10.35
N SER A 10 -13.27 5.97 -10.56
CA SER A 10 -12.14 5.45 -11.32
C SER A 10 -11.47 4.31 -10.56
N THR A 11 -11.03 3.28 -11.26
CA THR A 11 -10.36 2.14 -10.63
C THR A 11 -8.85 2.19 -10.84
N VAL A 12 -8.10 1.93 -9.78
CA VAL A 12 -6.68 1.60 -9.89
C VAL A 12 -6.43 0.15 -9.51
N ILE A 13 -5.77 -0.60 -10.39
CA ILE A 13 -5.38 -1.99 -10.12
C ILE A 13 -3.87 -2.09 -9.91
N CYS A 14 -3.48 -2.46 -8.70
CA CYS A 14 -2.09 -2.71 -8.33
C CYS A 14 -1.78 -4.21 -8.40
N PHE A 15 -0.98 -4.60 -9.39
CA PHE A 15 -0.43 -5.95 -9.51
C PHE A 15 0.89 -6.05 -8.72
N ALA A 16 0.84 -6.66 -7.55
CA ALA A 16 1.90 -6.63 -6.56
C ALA A 16 2.51 -8.01 -6.29
N GLY A 17 3.76 -8.02 -5.81
CA GLY A 17 4.43 -9.22 -5.33
C GLY A 17 5.88 -9.40 -5.80
N PRO A 18 6.62 -10.33 -5.20
CA PRO A 18 8.07 -10.47 -5.40
C PRO A 18 8.47 -10.70 -6.88
N ASN A 19 9.72 -10.35 -7.25
CA ASN A 19 10.25 -10.75 -8.55
C ASN A 19 10.18 -12.28 -8.68
N GLY A 20 9.79 -12.82 -9.84
CA GLY A 20 9.69 -14.28 -10.06
C GLY A 20 8.42 -14.95 -9.54
N SER A 21 7.51 -14.22 -8.89
CA SER A 21 6.28 -14.82 -8.33
C SER A 21 5.22 -15.21 -9.37
N GLY A 22 5.33 -14.72 -10.61
CA GLY A 22 4.38 -15.01 -11.69
C GLY A 22 3.23 -14.00 -11.84
N LYS A 23 3.40 -12.76 -11.36
CA LYS A 23 2.43 -11.66 -11.52
C LYS A 23 1.95 -11.50 -12.96
N SER A 24 2.85 -11.51 -13.95
CA SER A 24 2.49 -11.26 -15.35
C SER A 24 1.46 -12.25 -15.91
N THR A 25 1.40 -13.49 -15.40
CA THR A 25 0.34 -14.44 -15.76
C THR A 25 -1.00 -14.03 -15.17
N ALA A 26 -1.03 -13.65 -13.89
CA ALA A 26 -2.24 -13.16 -13.22
C ALA A 26 -2.72 -11.80 -13.79
N VAL A 27 -1.80 -10.95 -14.27
CA VAL A 27 -2.10 -9.69 -14.94
C VAL A 27 -2.94 -9.92 -16.20
N MET A 28 -2.55 -10.86 -17.06
CA MET A 28 -3.25 -11.09 -18.33
C MET A 28 -4.69 -11.55 -18.09
N GLU A 29 -4.89 -12.50 -17.16
CA GLU A 29 -6.23 -12.98 -16.82
C GLU A 29 -7.09 -11.87 -16.19
N ALA A 30 -6.52 -11.10 -15.26
CA ALA A 30 -7.25 -10.03 -14.58
C ALA A 30 -7.59 -8.85 -15.50
N VAL A 31 -6.68 -8.41 -16.37
CA VAL A 31 -6.96 -7.26 -17.26
C VAL A 31 -8.15 -7.57 -18.19
N GLU A 32 -8.27 -8.81 -18.67
CA GLU A 32 -9.42 -9.26 -19.46
C GLU A 32 -10.71 -9.28 -18.64
N ASP A 33 -10.69 -9.84 -17.42
CA ASP A 33 -11.86 -9.94 -16.54
C ASP A 33 -12.37 -8.58 -16.04
N TYR A 34 -11.46 -7.63 -15.78
CA TYR A 34 -11.80 -6.27 -15.32
C TYR A 34 -12.14 -5.31 -16.47
N GLY A 35 -12.04 -5.74 -17.74
CA GLY A 35 -12.40 -4.92 -18.90
C GLY A 35 -11.55 -3.66 -19.07
N LEU A 36 -10.35 -3.61 -18.47
CA LEU A 36 -9.46 -2.46 -18.63
C LEU A 36 -8.89 -2.43 -20.05
N PRO A 37 -8.87 -1.26 -20.72
CA PRO A 37 -8.21 -1.17 -22.01
C PRO A 37 -6.71 -1.43 -21.82
N PRO A 38 -6.02 -2.08 -22.77
CA PRO A 38 -4.57 -2.34 -22.67
C PRO A 38 -3.74 -1.07 -22.38
N GLU A 39 -4.21 0.08 -22.86
CA GLU A 39 -3.62 1.40 -22.65
C GLU A 39 -3.56 1.84 -21.17
N ALA A 40 -4.49 1.33 -20.36
CA ALA A 40 -4.57 1.60 -18.93
C ALA A 40 -3.48 0.86 -18.14
N TYR A 41 -2.83 -0.16 -18.73
CA TYR A 41 -1.73 -0.88 -18.10
C TYR A 41 -0.40 -0.14 -18.27
N ILE A 42 0.03 0.54 -17.20
CA ILE A 42 1.22 1.41 -17.18
C ILE A 42 2.40 0.65 -16.56
N ASN A 43 3.17 -0.04 -17.40
CA ASN A 43 4.35 -0.82 -16.99
C ASN A 43 5.65 -0.31 -17.63
N ALA A 44 6.70 -0.18 -16.80
CA ALA A 44 8.00 0.33 -17.24
C ALA A 44 8.68 -0.61 -18.24
N ASP A 45 8.54 -1.93 -18.09
CA ASP A 45 9.16 -2.91 -18.99
C ASP A 45 8.57 -2.83 -20.40
N ASP A 46 7.26 -2.56 -20.52
CA ASP A 46 6.60 -2.44 -21.83
C ASP A 46 6.93 -1.11 -22.50
N ILE A 47 7.02 -0.02 -21.73
CA ILE A 47 7.55 1.26 -22.21
C ILE A 47 9.02 1.14 -22.62
N ALA A 48 9.82 0.34 -21.92
CA ALA A 48 11.23 0.14 -22.29
C ALA A 48 11.35 -0.52 -23.67
N LYS A 49 10.47 -1.49 -24.01
CA LYS A 49 10.45 -2.11 -25.35
C LYS A 49 10.12 -1.08 -26.44
N THR A 50 9.20 -0.15 -26.20
CA THR A 50 8.86 0.89 -27.21
C THR A 50 10.00 1.86 -27.48
N LEU A 51 10.95 1.98 -26.54
CA LEU A 51 12.12 2.88 -26.64
C LEU A 51 13.36 2.22 -27.26
N GLU A 52 13.29 0.95 -27.69
CA GLU A 52 14.44 0.20 -28.24
C GLU A 52 15.06 0.85 -29.47
N GLY A 53 14.24 1.45 -30.35
CA GLY A 53 14.72 2.16 -31.53
C GLY A 53 15.27 3.56 -31.25
N GLU A 54 15.00 4.12 -30.07
CA GLU A 54 15.37 5.49 -29.70
C GLU A 54 16.58 5.53 -28.76
N ILE A 55 16.68 4.59 -27.82
CA ILE A 55 17.72 4.55 -26.79
C ILE A 55 18.43 3.21 -26.84
N ALA A 56 19.64 3.19 -27.42
CA ALA A 56 20.44 1.97 -27.53
C ALA A 56 20.93 1.45 -26.18
N ASP A 57 21.34 2.34 -25.26
CA ASP A 57 21.83 1.93 -23.94
C ASP A 57 20.70 1.36 -23.07
N TYR A 58 20.89 0.12 -22.63
CA TYR A 58 19.89 -0.61 -21.87
C TYR A 58 19.53 0.07 -20.54
N ARG A 59 20.53 0.61 -19.83
CA ARG A 59 20.33 1.19 -18.50
C ARG A 59 19.60 2.53 -18.61
N GLU A 60 20.04 3.38 -19.53
CA GLU A 60 19.40 4.65 -19.84
C GLU A 60 17.94 4.46 -20.25
N ARG A 61 17.68 3.47 -21.12
CA ARG A 61 16.32 3.12 -21.56
C ARG A 61 15.42 2.74 -20.41
N ASN A 62 15.88 1.87 -19.50
CA ASN A 62 15.10 1.45 -18.34
C ASN A 62 14.83 2.60 -17.37
N ILE A 63 15.81 3.49 -17.15
CA ILE A 63 15.61 4.68 -16.31
C ILE A 63 14.56 5.59 -16.95
N ARG A 64 14.66 5.83 -18.26
CA ARG A 64 13.70 6.68 -18.99
C ARG A 64 12.30 6.08 -18.98
N ALA A 65 12.17 4.77 -19.19
CA ALA A 65 10.90 4.07 -19.15
C ALA A 65 10.25 4.11 -17.77
N ALA A 66 11.03 3.95 -16.69
CA ALA A 66 10.54 4.09 -15.33
C ALA A 66 10.03 5.52 -15.03
N GLN A 67 10.71 6.55 -15.52
CA GLN A 67 10.26 7.94 -15.40
C GLN A 67 8.95 8.18 -16.16
N ILE A 68 8.83 7.68 -17.40
CA ILE A 68 7.61 7.81 -18.19
C ILE A 68 6.44 7.07 -17.52
N ALA A 69 6.67 5.85 -17.03
CA ALA A 69 5.66 5.08 -16.30
C ALA A 69 5.16 5.85 -15.08
N GLU A 70 6.07 6.46 -14.32
CA GLU A 70 5.69 7.27 -13.16
C GLU A 70 4.90 8.52 -13.56
N GLN A 71 5.33 9.25 -14.59
CA GLN A 71 4.61 10.40 -15.11
C GLN A 71 3.20 10.05 -15.58
N ARG A 72 3.03 8.92 -16.28
CA ARG A 72 1.73 8.43 -16.73
C ARG A 72 0.83 8.03 -15.56
N ARG A 73 1.36 7.35 -14.53
CA ARG A 73 0.60 7.01 -13.31
C ARG A 73 0.13 8.25 -12.58
N LEU A 74 1.01 9.23 -12.37
CA LEU A 74 0.65 10.50 -11.74
C LEU A 74 -0.38 11.26 -12.58
N ALA A 75 -0.23 11.31 -13.90
CA ALA A 75 -1.20 11.95 -14.78
C ALA A 75 -2.58 11.25 -14.73
N ALA A 76 -2.61 9.92 -14.75
CA ALA A 76 -3.85 9.15 -14.60
C ALA A 76 -4.51 9.48 -13.26
N LEU A 77 -3.74 9.38 -12.16
CA LEU A 77 -4.18 9.67 -10.80
C LEU A 77 -4.74 11.09 -10.64
N GLU A 78 -4.15 12.11 -11.27
CA GLU A 78 -4.68 13.48 -11.29
C GLU A 78 -5.93 13.62 -12.17
N ALA A 79 -6.02 12.87 -13.26
CA ALA A 79 -7.10 12.95 -14.22
C ALA A 79 -8.37 12.19 -13.80
N GLY A 80 -8.30 11.29 -12.80
CA GLY A 80 -9.44 10.43 -12.47
C GLY A 80 -9.74 9.46 -13.63
N THR A 81 -8.69 8.85 -14.19
CA THR A 81 -8.83 7.83 -15.23
C THR A 81 -8.34 6.49 -14.72
N ASP A 82 -9.00 5.41 -15.13
CA ASP A 82 -8.63 4.05 -14.77
C ASP A 82 -7.19 3.72 -15.20
N PHE A 83 -6.45 3.05 -14.32
CA PHE A 83 -5.13 2.56 -14.67
C PHE A 83 -4.73 1.34 -13.85
N ALA A 84 -3.83 0.54 -14.41
CA ALA A 84 -3.22 -0.59 -13.74
C ALA A 84 -1.70 -0.49 -13.80
N PHE A 85 -1.01 -1.05 -12.81
CA PHE A 85 0.44 -1.09 -12.81
C PHE A 85 0.98 -2.31 -12.07
N GLU A 86 2.16 -2.76 -12.48
CA GLU A 86 2.91 -3.80 -11.77
C GLU A 86 3.94 -3.19 -10.82
N THR A 87 4.10 -3.78 -9.64
CA THR A 87 5.15 -3.42 -8.69
C THR A 87 5.63 -4.63 -7.90
N VAL A 88 6.88 -4.58 -7.45
CA VAL A 88 7.37 -5.57 -6.47
C VAL A 88 6.74 -5.35 -5.10
N MET A 89 6.25 -4.13 -4.82
CA MET A 89 5.69 -3.71 -3.53
C MET A 89 6.66 -3.91 -2.35
N SER A 90 7.97 -3.85 -2.60
CA SER A 90 8.99 -4.06 -1.56
C SER A 90 9.34 -2.78 -0.78
N THR A 91 8.55 -1.71 -0.91
CA THR A 91 8.81 -0.42 -0.27
C THR A 91 7.53 0.27 0.19
N PRO A 92 7.55 1.00 1.33
CA PRO A 92 6.35 1.68 1.85
C PRO A 92 5.71 2.68 0.88
N GLU A 93 6.53 3.38 0.09
CA GLU A 93 6.05 4.35 -0.91
C GLU A 93 5.07 3.71 -1.92
N LYS A 94 5.25 2.43 -2.26
CA LYS A 94 4.34 1.73 -3.18
C LYS A 94 2.99 1.40 -2.54
N VAL A 95 2.94 1.25 -1.22
CA VAL A 95 1.67 1.11 -0.49
C VAL A 95 1.03 2.48 -0.26
N ALA A 96 1.82 3.52 -0.02
CA ALA A 96 1.33 4.90 0.07
C ALA A 96 0.64 5.36 -1.23
N LEU A 97 1.06 4.88 -2.41
CA LEU A 97 0.33 5.16 -3.65
C LEU A 97 -1.14 4.70 -3.60
N LEU A 98 -1.44 3.59 -2.91
CA LEU A 98 -2.81 3.09 -2.74
C LEU A 98 -3.64 4.05 -1.89
N THR A 99 -3.06 4.59 -0.81
CA THR A 99 -3.76 5.55 0.06
C THR A 99 -4.04 6.87 -0.66
N GLN A 100 -3.10 7.29 -1.50
CA GLN A 100 -3.22 8.50 -2.32
C GLN A 100 -4.29 8.35 -3.40
N ALA A 101 -4.41 7.17 -4.00
CA ALA A 101 -5.48 6.86 -4.94
C ALA A 101 -6.86 6.95 -4.27
N LYS A 102 -7.04 6.31 -3.11
CA LYS A 102 -8.29 6.42 -2.34
C LYS A 102 -8.64 7.85 -1.97
N ALA A 103 -7.65 8.63 -1.54
CA ALA A 103 -7.84 10.04 -1.21
C ALA A 103 -8.34 10.88 -2.40
N LYS A 104 -8.07 10.43 -3.63
CA LYS A 104 -8.52 11.05 -4.89
C LYS A 104 -9.82 10.45 -5.44
N GLY A 105 -10.48 9.58 -4.69
CA GLY A 105 -11.76 8.98 -5.08
C GLY A 105 -11.64 7.76 -5.98
N TYR A 106 -10.48 7.12 -6.02
CA TYR A 106 -10.33 5.84 -6.73
C TYR A 106 -10.82 4.67 -5.89
N GLU A 107 -11.47 3.71 -6.54
CA GLU A 107 -11.56 2.35 -6.03
C GLU A 107 -10.20 1.65 -6.23
N VAL A 108 -9.62 1.13 -5.16
CA VAL A 108 -8.31 0.47 -5.20
C VAL A 108 -8.46 -1.05 -5.15
N ALA A 109 -8.05 -1.71 -6.23
CA ALA A 109 -7.92 -3.15 -6.29
C ALA A 109 -6.45 -3.59 -6.17
N LEU A 110 -6.18 -4.56 -5.31
CA LEU A 110 -4.86 -5.17 -5.14
C LEU A 110 -4.88 -6.62 -5.60
N ILE A 111 -4.00 -6.99 -6.53
CA ILE A 111 -3.76 -8.39 -6.89
C ILE A 111 -2.33 -8.73 -6.49
N PHE A 112 -2.17 -9.50 -5.42
CA PHE A 112 -0.86 -9.88 -4.89
C PHE A 112 -0.54 -11.33 -5.23
N VAL A 113 0.58 -11.59 -5.89
CA VAL A 113 1.02 -12.95 -6.25
C VAL A 113 2.36 -13.25 -5.59
N SER A 114 2.44 -14.36 -4.87
CA SER A 114 3.69 -14.85 -4.27
C SER A 114 3.81 -16.37 -4.30
N THR A 115 4.99 -16.84 -3.93
CA THR A 115 5.34 -18.23 -3.65
C THR A 115 5.57 -18.42 -2.14
N LYS A 116 5.71 -19.68 -1.72
CA LYS A 116 6.00 -20.10 -0.35
C LYS A 116 7.46 -19.95 0.06
N ASP A 117 8.35 -19.86 -0.93
CA ASP A 117 9.79 -19.80 -0.75
C ASP A 117 10.41 -18.83 -1.77
N PRO A 118 11.28 -17.89 -1.36
CA PRO A 118 12.02 -17.02 -2.29
C PRO A 118 12.90 -17.79 -3.28
N GLU A 119 13.35 -19.01 -3.00
CA GLU A 119 14.18 -19.79 -3.92
C GLU A 119 13.42 -20.21 -5.18
N ILE A 120 12.10 -20.41 -5.09
CA ILE A 120 11.24 -20.64 -6.27
C ILE A 120 11.34 -19.43 -7.21
N ASN A 121 11.33 -18.24 -6.64
CA ASN A 121 11.40 -16.98 -7.37
C ASN A 121 12.79 -16.76 -7.99
N VAL A 122 13.86 -17.05 -7.23
CA VAL A 122 15.24 -17.01 -7.74
C VAL A 122 15.38 -17.93 -8.94
N GLY A 123 14.93 -19.19 -8.83
CA GLY A 123 14.97 -20.15 -9.93
C GLY A 123 14.19 -19.69 -11.17
N ARG A 124 12.99 -19.12 -10.98
CA ARG A 124 12.18 -18.56 -12.08
C ARG A 124 12.84 -17.37 -12.76
N VAL A 125 13.47 -16.47 -11.99
CA VAL A 125 14.23 -15.35 -12.55
C VAL A 125 15.42 -15.86 -13.36
N ALA A 126 16.18 -16.84 -12.84
CA ALA A 126 17.31 -17.43 -13.54
C ALA A 126 16.88 -18.09 -14.88
N ASN A 127 15.79 -18.85 -14.88
CA ASN A 127 15.24 -19.45 -16.09
C ASN A 127 14.82 -18.40 -17.13
N ARG A 128 14.17 -17.32 -16.70
CA ARG A 128 13.79 -16.22 -17.60
C ARG A 128 15.00 -15.50 -18.19
N VAL A 129 16.07 -15.31 -17.42
CA VAL A 129 17.33 -14.72 -17.91
C VAL A 129 17.98 -15.61 -18.96
N ALA A 130 17.98 -16.93 -18.75
CA ALA A 130 18.47 -17.89 -19.75
C ALA A 130 17.69 -17.82 -21.08
N LEU A 131 16.45 -17.34 -21.05
CA LEU A 131 15.61 -17.10 -22.22
C LEU A 131 15.67 -15.65 -22.75
N GLY A 132 16.61 -14.83 -22.27
CA GLY A 132 16.86 -13.46 -22.74
C GLY A 132 16.07 -12.36 -22.01
N GLY A 133 15.41 -12.66 -20.89
CA GLY A 133 14.72 -11.65 -20.07
C GLY A 133 15.63 -10.87 -19.13
N HIS A 134 15.06 -9.89 -18.41
CA HIS A 134 15.80 -9.04 -17.47
C HIS A 134 16.34 -9.80 -16.24
N ALA A 135 17.61 -9.58 -15.94
CA ALA A 135 18.32 -10.13 -14.80
C ALA A 135 18.10 -9.31 -13.52
N VAL A 136 17.85 -10.02 -12.42
CA VAL A 136 17.82 -9.47 -11.07
C VAL A 136 18.68 -10.37 -10.20
N GLU A 137 19.61 -9.77 -9.45
CA GLU A 137 20.51 -10.52 -8.57
C GLU A 137 19.73 -11.37 -7.56
N PRO A 138 20.12 -12.63 -7.33
CA PRO A 138 19.41 -13.55 -6.43
C PRO A 138 19.16 -12.96 -5.03
N ASP A 139 20.14 -12.27 -4.46
CA ASP A 139 20.00 -11.66 -3.13
C ASP A 139 19.01 -10.51 -3.12
N ALA A 140 18.94 -9.73 -4.21
CA ALA A 140 17.91 -8.70 -4.37
C ALA A 140 16.51 -9.32 -4.49
N VAL A 141 16.37 -10.48 -5.15
CA VAL A 141 15.09 -11.23 -5.20
C VAL A 141 14.65 -11.65 -3.79
N ARG A 142 15.55 -12.24 -3.00
CA ARG A 142 15.29 -12.66 -1.62
C ARG A 142 14.92 -11.48 -0.71
N GLU A 143 15.70 -10.41 -0.75
CA GLU A 143 15.49 -9.21 0.06
C GLU A 143 14.11 -8.57 -0.25
N ARG A 144 13.79 -8.43 -1.54
CA ARG A 144 12.52 -7.87 -1.99
C ARG A 144 11.34 -8.77 -1.64
N TYR A 145 11.52 -10.09 -1.68
CA TYR A 145 10.49 -11.05 -1.29
C TYR A 145 10.02 -10.80 0.14
N TRP A 146 10.95 -10.76 1.09
CA TRP A 146 10.60 -10.56 2.51
C TRP A 146 10.02 -9.18 2.78
N ARG A 147 10.54 -8.14 2.11
CA ARG A 147 9.96 -6.78 2.21
C ARG A 147 8.54 -6.70 1.69
N ALA A 148 8.25 -7.33 0.55
CA ALA A 148 6.91 -7.35 -0.02
C ALA A 148 5.91 -8.08 0.87
N HIS A 149 6.32 -9.20 1.49
CA HIS A 149 5.50 -9.91 2.48
C HIS A 149 5.23 -9.05 3.72
N GLY A 150 6.24 -8.36 4.24
CA GLY A 150 6.08 -7.48 5.41
C GLY A 150 5.11 -6.32 5.20
N LEU A 151 4.93 -5.89 3.95
CA LEU A 151 4.00 -4.81 3.57
C LEU A 151 2.62 -5.32 3.14
N LEU A 152 2.43 -6.64 2.99
CA LEU A 152 1.21 -7.20 2.40
C LEU A 152 -0.05 -6.87 3.20
N ALA A 153 -0.04 -7.07 4.53
CA ALA A 153 -1.20 -6.77 5.35
C ALA A 153 -1.53 -5.27 5.39
N CYS A 154 -0.51 -4.40 5.35
CA CYS A 154 -0.70 -2.95 5.18
C CYS A 154 -1.38 -2.67 3.83
N ALA A 155 -0.87 -3.22 2.73
CA ALA A 155 -1.46 -3.02 1.40
C ALA A 155 -2.90 -3.54 1.28
N VAL A 156 -3.20 -4.71 1.86
CA VAL A 156 -4.56 -5.25 1.91
C VAL A 156 -5.48 -4.35 2.73
N GLU A 157 -4.98 -3.71 3.79
CA GLU A 157 -5.76 -2.72 4.52
C GLU A 157 -6.07 -1.49 3.66
N GLN A 158 -5.08 -1.01 2.91
CA GLN A 158 -5.21 0.16 2.05
C GLN A 158 -6.06 -0.08 0.80
N ALA A 159 -6.22 -1.30 0.31
CA ALA A 159 -7.05 -1.61 -0.86
C ALA A 159 -8.55 -1.71 -0.50
N ASP A 160 -9.45 -1.39 -1.41
CA ASP A 160 -10.90 -1.62 -1.23
C ASP A 160 -11.25 -3.08 -1.49
N ALA A 161 -10.66 -3.65 -2.54
CA ALA A 161 -10.68 -5.07 -2.86
C ALA A 161 -9.27 -5.63 -2.97
N ALA A 162 -9.08 -6.90 -2.57
CA ALA A 162 -7.80 -7.56 -2.72
C ALA A 162 -7.96 -9.04 -3.06
N LEU A 163 -7.11 -9.55 -3.96
CA LEU A 163 -6.93 -10.97 -4.24
C LEU A 163 -5.48 -11.34 -4.00
N VAL A 164 -5.24 -12.37 -3.21
CA VAL A 164 -3.90 -12.85 -2.86
C VAL A 164 -3.76 -14.27 -3.34
N HIS A 165 -2.78 -14.52 -4.20
CA HIS A 165 -2.59 -15.80 -4.87
C HIS A 165 -1.27 -16.45 -4.47
N ASP A 166 -1.34 -17.76 -4.19
CA ASP A 166 -0.19 -18.64 -4.14
C ASP A 166 0.10 -19.21 -5.53
N ASN A 167 1.34 -19.02 -5.98
CA ASN A 167 1.85 -19.59 -7.22
C ASN A 167 3.07 -20.48 -6.96
N SER A 168 3.03 -21.26 -5.88
CA SER A 168 4.16 -22.10 -5.45
C SER A 168 4.30 -23.40 -6.21
N ALA A 169 3.17 -23.93 -6.71
CA ALA A 169 3.16 -25.22 -7.38
C ALA A 169 3.83 -25.15 -8.76
N THR A 170 4.59 -26.19 -9.10
CA THR A 170 5.18 -26.37 -10.43
C THR A 170 4.16 -27.02 -11.35
N ASN A 171 4.02 -26.50 -12.59
CA ASN A 171 3.11 -27.03 -13.62
C ASN A 171 1.64 -27.12 -13.17
N ALA A 172 1.21 -26.23 -12.30
CA ALA A 172 -0.16 -26.13 -11.85
C ALA A 172 -0.59 -24.65 -11.80
N PRO A 173 -1.89 -24.34 -11.95
CA PRO A 173 -2.35 -22.97 -11.82
C PRO A 173 -2.12 -22.46 -10.40
N HIS A 174 -1.99 -21.14 -10.29
CA HIS A 174 -1.98 -20.45 -9.02
C HIS A 174 -3.35 -20.60 -8.32
N VAL A 175 -3.40 -20.42 -7.01
CA VAL A 175 -4.63 -20.58 -6.21
C VAL A 175 -4.86 -19.37 -5.32
N LEU A 176 -6.12 -19.00 -5.11
CA LEU A 176 -6.50 -17.88 -4.26
C LEU A 176 -6.35 -18.28 -2.79
N VAL A 177 -5.49 -17.60 -2.03
CA VAL A 177 -5.26 -17.87 -0.60
C VAL A 177 -5.91 -16.86 0.33
N ALA A 178 -6.21 -15.66 -0.16
CA ALA A 178 -7.05 -14.69 0.55
C ALA A 178 -7.80 -13.77 -0.40
N ARG A 179 -8.96 -13.28 0.04
CA ARG A 179 -9.78 -12.29 -0.66
C ARG A 179 -10.26 -11.23 0.31
N LYS A 180 -10.14 -9.95 -0.08
CA LYS A 180 -10.81 -8.83 0.57
C LYS A 180 -11.94 -8.32 -0.33
N LEU A 181 -13.13 -8.21 0.24
CA LEU A 181 -14.30 -7.59 -0.40
C LEU A 181 -15.19 -6.97 0.69
N GLU A 182 -15.74 -5.78 0.45
CA GLU A 182 -16.63 -5.08 1.40
C GLU A 182 -16.04 -4.98 2.82
N GLY A 183 -14.72 -4.71 2.91
CA GLY A 183 -14.00 -4.59 4.18
C GLY A 183 -13.74 -5.90 4.93
N ARG A 184 -14.20 -7.05 4.43
CA ARG A 184 -13.98 -8.38 5.02
C ARG A 184 -12.85 -9.11 4.32
N VAL A 185 -12.03 -9.82 5.08
CA VAL A 185 -10.95 -10.68 4.54
C VAL A 185 -11.27 -12.14 4.83
N GLU A 186 -11.35 -12.93 3.77
CA GLU A 186 -11.52 -14.37 3.78
C GLU A 186 -10.19 -15.05 3.46
N PHE A 187 -9.90 -16.16 4.13
CA PHE A 187 -8.69 -16.96 3.94
C PHE A 187 -9.05 -18.35 3.45
N PHE A 188 -8.27 -18.87 2.52
CA PHE A 188 -8.49 -20.17 1.89
C PHE A 188 -7.27 -21.07 2.11
N SER A 189 -7.53 -22.32 2.52
CA SER A 189 -6.53 -23.36 2.72
C SER A 189 -6.77 -24.52 1.76
N TYR A 190 -5.70 -25.26 1.47
CA TYR A 190 -5.69 -26.34 0.50
C TYR A 190 -4.94 -27.54 1.10
N GLU A 191 -5.57 -28.70 1.18
CA GLU A 191 -4.97 -29.89 1.82
C GLU A 191 -3.67 -30.34 1.14
N GLU A 192 -3.61 -30.24 -0.19
CA GLU A 192 -2.48 -30.70 -1.00
C GLU A 192 -1.45 -29.61 -1.30
N ARG A 193 -1.63 -28.38 -0.78
CA ARG A 193 -0.73 -27.26 -1.05
C ARG A 193 -0.29 -26.56 0.23
N ASP A 194 1.02 -26.47 0.41
CA ASP A 194 1.60 -25.65 1.46
C ASP A 194 1.48 -24.15 1.13
N THR A 195 0.42 -23.53 1.65
CA THR A 195 0.15 -22.09 1.58
C THR A 195 0.43 -21.39 2.90
N SER A 196 1.22 -22.01 3.80
CA SER A 196 1.50 -21.49 5.15
C SER A 196 2.19 -20.12 5.16
N TRP A 197 2.83 -19.74 4.06
CA TRP A 197 3.38 -18.38 3.90
C TRP A 197 2.28 -17.32 3.98
N ALA A 198 1.06 -17.58 3.48
CA ALA A 198 -0.04 -16.63 3.48
C ALA A 198 -0.52 -16.35 4.90
N THR A 199 -0.53 -17.36 5.78
CA THR A 199 -0.81 -17.16 7.21
C THR A 199 0.22 -16.23 7.85
N LYS A 200 1.51 -16.47 7.59
CA LYS A 200 2.61 -15.67 8.17
C LYS A 200 2.67 -14.25 7.62
N ALA A 201 2.49 -14.08 6.31
CA ALA A 201 2.65 -12.80 5.62
C ALA A 201 1.40 -11.93 5.66
N LEU A 202 0.21 -12.54 5.79
CA LEU A 202 -1.06 -11.82 5.74
C LEU A 202 -1.98 -12.12 6.91
N GLU A 203 -2.36 -13.38 7.16
CA GLU A 203 -3.43 -13.65 8.15
C GLU A 203 -3.09 -13.16 9.55
N THR A 204 -1.91 -13.52 10.07
CA THR A 204 -1.49 -13.11 11.41
C THR A 204 -1.32 -11.58 11.49
N PRO A 205 -0.55 -10.91 10.60
CA PRO A 205 -0.44 -9.46 10.64
C PRO A 205 -1.77 -8.74 10.41
N TRP A 206 -2.68 -9.27 9.58
CA TRP A 206 -4.00 -8.71 9.37
C TRP A 206 -4.82 -8.69 10.67
N ARG A 207 -4.85 -9.81 11.41
CA ARG A 207 -5.57 -9.90 12.69
C ARG A 207 -5.02 -8.90 13.72
N GLU A 208 -3.70 -8.72 13.77
CA GLU A 208 -3.07 -7.72 14.65
C GLU A 208 -3.46 -6.29 14.25
N ARG A 209 -3.53 -6.00 12.95
CA ARG A 209 -3.94 -4.69 12.43
C ARG A 209 -5.41 -4.39 12.73
N VAL A 210 -6.29 -5.38 12.59
CA VAL A 210 -7.71 -5.27 13.02
C VAL A 210 -7.80 -5.00 14.52
N ALA A 211 -7.09 -5.76 15.36
CA ALA A 211 -7.06 -5.54 16.81
C ALA A 211 -6.55 -4.14 17.16
N SER A 212 -5.52 -3.68 16.46
CA SER A 212 -5.00 -2.32 16.60
C SER A 212 -6.04 -1.25 16.30
N ARG A 213 -6.81 -1.37 15.21
CA ARG A 213 -7.86 -0.39 14.88
C ARG A 213 -8.97 -0.40 15.92
N SER A 214 -9.41 -1.58 16.34
CA SER A 214 -10.44 -1.73 17.37
C SER A 214 -10.04 -1.06 18.68
N HIS A 215 -8.78 -1.21 19.11
CA HIS A 215 -8.27 -0.53 20.30
C HIS A 215 -8.27 0.99 20.14
N LEU A 216 -7.77 1.50 19.02
CA LEU A 216 -7.75 2.95 18.80
C LEU A 216 -9.16 3.55 18.66
N LEU A 217 -10.11 2.80 18.09
CA LEU A 217 -11.51 3.21 18.05
C LEU A 217 -12.10 3.31 19.46
N SER A 218 -11.76 2.41 20.39
CA SER A 218 -12.22 2.51 21.79
C SER A 218 -11.68 3.78 22.45
N VAL A 219 -10.40 4.12 22.25
CA VAL A 219 -9.79 5.36 22.74
C VAL A 219 -10.50 6.60 22.20
N MET A 220 -10.88 6.59 20.92
CA MET A 220 -11.65 7.67 20.30
C MET A 220 -13.03 7.84 20.94
N VAL A 221 -13.75 6.74 21.16
CA VAL A 221 -15.08 6.74 21.78
C VAL A 221 -15.03 7.20 23.22
N GLU A 222 -14.08 6.71 24.01
CA GLU A 222 -13.87 7.13 25.41
C GLU A 222 -13.60 8.63 25.50
N ARG A 223 -12.72 9.16 24.63
CA ARG A 223 -12.44 10.60 24.59
C ARG A 223 -13.67 11.44 24.23
N ALA A 224 -14.47 11.01 23.26
CA ALA A 224 -15.70 11.72 22.90
C ALA A 224 -16.69 11.76 24.08
N ALA A 225 -16.85 10.63 24.78
CA ALA A 225 -17.69 10.53 25.97
C ALA A 225 -17.22 11.48 27.10
N ASP A 226 -15.92 11.54 27.38
CA ASP A 226 -15.34 12.43 28.40
C ASP A 226 -15.58 13.92 28.12
N ARG A 227 -15.81 14.28 26.85
CA ARG A 227 -16.08 15.65 26.39
C ARG A 227 -17.56 15.93 26.19
N GLY A 228 -18.44 14.95 26.39
CA GLY A 228 -19.87 15.07 26.10
C GLY A 228 -20.16 15.23 24.60
N GLU A 229 -19.28 14.71 23.74
CA GLU A 229 -19.38 14.76 22.29
C GLU A 229 -19.92 13.42 21.75
N GLU A 230 -20.66 13.45 20.65
CA GLU A 230 -21.00 12.23 19.92
C GLU A 230 -19.75 11.71 19.19
N PRO A 231 -19.36 10.44 19.36
CA PRO A 231 -18.17 9.91 18.70
C PRO A 231 -18.40 9.82 17.19
N ALA A 232 -17.36 10.15 16.42
CA ALA A 232 -17.36 9.84 14.99
C ALA A 232 -17.55 8.34 14.76
N SER A 233 -18.16 7.96 13.62
CA SER A 233 -18.30 6.55 13.25
C SER A 233 -16.95 5.88 13.04
N GLU A 234 -15.99 6.61 12.46
CA GLU A 234 -14.61 6.18 12.27
C GLU A 234 -13.66 7.38 12.16
N PRO A 235 -12.38 7.22 12.53
CA PRO A 235 -11.37 8.23 12.27
C PRO A 235 -11.08 8.34 10.76
N ARG A 236 -10.80 9.54 10.29
CA ARG A 236 -10.35 9.76 8.91
C ARG A 236 -8.98 9.12 8.71
N GLN A 237 -8.78 8.45 7.59
CA GLN A 237 -7.49 7.90 7.26
C GLN A 237 -6.49 8.98 6.79
N ALA A 238 -5.25 8.93 7.27
CA ALA A 238 -4.18 9.77 6.76
C ALA A 238 -3.78 9.33 5.34
N GLU A 239 -3.65 10.29 4.43
CA GLU A 239 -3.55 10.06 2.99
C GLU A 239 -2.12 9.71 2.54
N ALA A 240 -1.16 9.70 3.46
CA ALA A 240 0.25 9.33 3.25
C ALA A 240 0.92 9.95 2.00
N PHE A 241 0.62 11.21 1.70
CA PHE A 241 1.29 11.95 0.64
C PHE A 241 2.74 12.29 1.02
N ASN A 242 3.65 12.27 0.05
CA ASN A 242 5.02 12.75 0.29
C ASN A 242 4.98 14.25 0.66
N GLY A 243 5.57 14.61 1.79
CA GLY A 243 5.54 15.98 2.30
C GLY A 243 4.34 16.30 3.18
N ALA A 244 3.41 15.36 3.39
CA ALA A 244 2.27 15.57 4.29
C ALA A 244 2.73 15.66 5.75
N ASP A 245 2.15 16.63 6.45
CA ASP A 245 2.41 16.93 7.85
C ASP A 245 1.08 17.04 8.59
N TYR A 246 0.89 16.19 9.60
CA TYR A 246 -0.32 16.16 10.43
C TYR A 246 0.02 16.59 11.86
N MET A 247 -0.49 17.76 12.25
CA MET A 247 -0.27 18.33 13.57
C MET A 247 -1.48 18.10 14.46
N GLY A 248 -1.25 17.52 15.64
CA GLY A 248 -2.32 17.20 16.57
C GLY A 248 -1.81 16.49 17.82
N LEU A 249 -2.73 16.31 18.77
CA LEU A 249 -2.50 15.50 19.96
C LEU A 249 -2.54 14.02 19.59
N VAL A 250 -1.46 13.29 19.84
CA VAL A 250 -1.43 11.84 19.74
C VAL A 250 -2.20 11.27 20.94
N LEU A 251 -3.31 10.59 20.68
CA LEU A 251 -4.17 10.03 21.72
C LEU A 251 -3.65 8.69 22.21
N ALA A 252 -3.30 7.82 21.26
CA ALA A 252 -2.75 6.50 21.53
C ALA A 252 -2.04 5.98 20.27
N HIS A 253 -1.16 5.00 20.45
CA HIS A 253 -0.59 4.23 19.36
C HIS A 253 -0.46 2.74 19.69
N THR A 254 -0.32 1.96 18.64
CA THR A 254 0.01 0.53 18.68
C THR A 254 1.26 0.28 17.84
N ASP A 255 1.61 -0.98 17.59
CA ASP A 255 2.66 -1.34 16.64
C ASP A 255 2.29 -1.02 15.18
N HIS A 256 1.00 -0.95 14.86
CA HIS A 256 0.51 -0.79 13.48
C HIS A 256 -0.02 0.60 13.17
N HIS A 257 -0.63 1.27 14.16
CA HIS A 257 -1.37 2.51 13.93
C HIS A 257 -1.12 3.57 15.01
N VAL A 258 -1.41 4.82 14.66
CA VAL A 258 -1.44 5.97 15.58
C VAL A 258 -2.76 6.69 15.41
N LEU A 259 -3.43 7.01 16.52
CA LEU A 259 -4.61 7.89 16.52
C LEU A 259 -4.19 9.29 16.96
N GLN A 260 -4.41 10.26 16.08
CA GLN A 260 -4.17 11.68 16.34
C GLN A 260 -5.49 12.45 16.30
N VAL A 261 -5.63 13.50 17.09
CA VAL A 261 -6.72 14.48 16.96
C VAL A 261 -6.16 15.85 16.60
N SER A 262 -6.67 16.45 15.53
CA SER A 262 -6.24 17.77 15.04
C SER A 262 -6.71 18.89 15.98
N ALA A 263 -6.16 20.10 15.81
CA ALA A 263 -6.64 21.29 16.52
C ALA A 263 -8.13 21.61 16.24
N LYS A 264 -8.66 21.14 15.12
CA LYS A 264 -10.06 21.30 14.73
C LYS A 264 -10.97 20.21 15.28
N GLY A 265 -10.41 19.19 15.95
CA GLY A 265 -11.15 18.05 16.48
C GLY A 265 -11.25 16.86 15.53
N ASP A 266 -10.59 16.90 14.37
CA ASP A 266 -10.62 15.78 13.43
C ASP A 266 -9.78 14.61 13.96
N TYR A 267 -10.40 13.44 14.09
CA TYR A 267 -9.69 12.20 14.38
C TYR A 267 -9.03 11.66 13.12
N ILE A 268 -7.73 11.38 13.19
CA ILE A 268 -6.90 10.95 12.08
C ILE A 268 -6.18 9.66 12.48
N LEU A 269 -6.38 8.62 11.68
CA LEU A 269 -5.70 7.33 11.84
C LEU A 269 -4.51 7.26 10.89
N HIS A 270 -3.33 7.04 11.44
CA HIS A 270 -2.09 6.91 10.69
C HIS A 270 -1.60 5.47 10.68
N ASP A 271 -1.11 5.02 9.53
CA ASP A 271 -0.36 3.77 9.41
C ASP A 271 1.12 3.98 9.73
N ARG A 272 1.63 3.24 10.73
CA ARG A 272 3.02 3.36 11.17
C ARG A 272 4.03 2.84 10.15
N GLN A 273 3.66 1.88 9.31
CA GLN A 273 4.57 1.37 8.28
C GLN A 273 4.81 2.39 7.17
N LEU A 274 3.91 3.37 7.02
CA LEU A 274 3.99 4.43 6.02
C LEU A 274 4.59 5.73 6.58
N LEU A 275 4.62 5.91 7.90
CA LEU A 275 5.09 7.13 8.57
C LEU A 275 6.61 7.30 8.52
N ALA A 276 7.06 8.54 8.28
CA ALA A 276 8.44 8.92 8.46
C ALA A 276 8.81 9.20 9.92
N THR A 277 7.86 9.74 10.70
CA THR A 277 8.01 9.95 12.15
C THR A 277 8.12 8.62 12.88
N GLU A 278 9.27 8.35 13.50
CA GLU A 278 9.53 7.08 14.21
C GLU A 278 9.08 7.10 15.67
N THR A 279 9.36 8.19 16.38
CA THR A 279 9.05 8.31 17.81
C THR A 279 7.66 8.87 18.00
N ILE A 280 6.76 8.00 18.47
CA ILE A 280 5.38 8.34 18.82
C ILE A 280 5.27 8.42 20.34
N LYS A 281 4.61 9.47 20.85
CA LYS A 281 4.44 9.76 22.27
C LYS A 281 2.98 10.07 22.54
N ASP A 282 2.30 9.16 23.23
CA ASP A 282 0.92 9.35 23.64
C ASP A 282 0.79 10.53 24.60
N GLY A 283 -0.31 11.30 24.45
CA GLY A 283 -0.56 12.51 25.22
C GLY A 283 0.27 13.73 24.79
N ALA A 284 1.11 13.61 23.75
CA ALA A 284 1.90 14.72 23.23
C ALA A 284 1.31 15.29 21.93
N TRP A 285 1.38 16.61 21.79
CA TRP A 285 1.22 17.26 20.49
C TRP A 285 2.45 16.99 19.63
N GLN A 286 2.25 16.38 18.47
CA GLN A 286 3.32 16.00 17.55
C GLN A 286 2.95 16.27 16.10
N CYS A 287 3.98 16.54 15.28
CA CYS A 287 3.86 16.48 13.82
C CYS A 287 4.12 15.04 13.34
N LEU A 288 3.10 14.37 12.83
CA LEU A 288 3.25 13.08 12.16
C LEU A 288 3.47 13.33 10.67
N GLN A 289 4.61 12.87 10.16
CA GLN A 289 5.12 13.28 8.87
C GLN A 289 5.27 12.10 7.93
N TYR A 290 4.98 12.35 6.66
CA TYR A 290 5.20 11.41 5.55
C TYR A 290 6.26 11.97 4.63
N ARG A 291 7.30 11.19 4.37
CA ARG A 291 8.45 11.60 3.56
C ARG A 291 8.94 10.39 2.78
N TYR A 292 9.01 10.52 1.47
CA TYR A 292 9.46 9.49 0.56
C TYR A 292 10.51 10.05 -0.40
N SER A 293 11.56 9.27 -0.62
CA SER A 293 12.61 9.59 -1.58
C SER A 293 13.20 8.29 -2.11
N LYS A 294 13.25 8.18 -3.44
CA LYS A 294 13.88 7.04 -4.15
C LYS A 294 13.37 5.67 -3.69
N GLY A 295 12.06 5.50 -3.50
CA GLY A 295 11.50 4.22 -3.07
C GLY A 295 11.62 3.96 -1.57
N LYS A 296 11.95 4.94 -0.73
CA LYS A 296 12.17 4.72 0.70
C LYS A 296 11.56 5.83 1.53
N ILE A 297 11.30 5.55 2.80
CA ILE A 297 11.01 6.59 3.78
C ILE A 297 12.27 7.44 3.97
N ASP A 298 12.15 8.74 3.80
CA ASP A 298 13.24 9.70 3.94
C ASP A 298 13.13 10.46 5.26
N ARG A 299 14.08 10.24 6.17
CA ARG A 299 14.08 10.84 7.51
C ARG A 299 15.08 11.99 7.65
N THR A 300 15.73 12.40 6.57
CA THR A 300 16.83 13.37 6.62
C THR A 300 16.39 14.79 6.98
N ALA A 301 15.12 15.14 6.72
CA ALA A 301 14.57 16.47 6.93
C ALA A 301 13.19 16.44 7.60
N LEU A 302 13.08 15.73 8.73
CA LEU A 302 11.87 15.81 9.56
C LEU A 302 11.84 17.13 10.33
N LEU A 303 10.64 17.70 10.45
CA LEU A 303 10.44 18.94 11.17
C LEU A 303 10.49 18.61 12.66
N ASN A 304 11.35 19.33 13.40
CA ASN A 304 11.37 19.21 14.85
C ASN A 304 10.34 20.19 15.44
N VAL A 305 9.05 19.92 15.21
CA VAL A 305 7.98 20.77 15.74
C VAL A 305 7.58 20.24 17.11
N ALA A 306 8.17 20.83 18.16
CA ALA A 306 7.59 20.77 19.50
C ALA A 306 6.30 21.62 19.53
N ALA A 307 5.33 21.19 20.34
CA ALA A 307 4.08 21.91 20.54
C ALA A 307 4.31 23.41 20.84
N PRO A 308 3.40 24.31 20.44
CA PRO A 308 3.35 25.64 21.04
C PRO A 308 3.23 25.46 22.56
N GLU A 309 4.09 26.10 23.34
CA GLU A 309 3.91 26.16 24.80
C GLU A 309 2.50 26.68 25.08
N ASP A 310 1.76 25.93 25.90
CA ASP A 310 0.40 26.27 26.28
C ASP A 310 0.40 27.63 26.98
N LYS A 311 0.04 28.69 26.25
CA LYS A 311 -0.23 30.01 26.84
C LYS A 311 -1.62 30.03 27.48
N THR A 312 -1.91 29.08 28.36
CA THR A 312 -3.04 29.18 29.30
C THR A 312 -2.56 29.80 30.60
N GLY A 313 -2.22 31.08 30.51
CA GLY A 313 -2.27 31.96 31.67
C GLY A 313 -3.71 32.18 32.07
N SER A 314 -4.22 31.40 33.03
CA SER A 314 -5.00 31.91 34.17
C SER A 314 -5.46 30.73 35.02
N ARG A 315 -4.77 30.53 36.14
CA ARG A 315 -5.31 29.83 37.31
C ARG A 315 -6.53 30.62 37.80
N PRO A 316 -7.75 30.07 37.89
CA PRO A 316 -8.74 30.62 38.80
C PRO A 316 -8.46 30.01 40.19
N LYS A 317 -8.17 30.89 41.14
CA LYS A 317 -8.33 30.65 42.58
C LYS A 317 -9.11 31.85 43.14
N PRO A 318 -9.89 31.70 44.22
CA PRO A 318 -9.72 30.75 45.33
C PRO A 318 -10.55 29.47 45.22
#